data_AF-A0AAV5TW51-F1
#
_entry.id   AF-A0AAV5TW51-F1
#
_cell.length_a   1.000
_cell.length_b   1.000
_cell.length_c   1.000
_cell.angle_alpha   90.00
_cell.angle_beta   90.00
_cell.angle_gamma   90.00
#
_symmetry.space_group_name_H-M   'P 1'
#
loop_
_entity.id
_entity.type
_entity.pdbx_description
1 polymer ?
#
loop_
_entity_poly.entity_id
_entity_poly.type
_entity_poly.pdbx_seq_one_letter_code
_entity_poly.pdbx_strand_id
1 'polypeptide(L)'
;RGNEIDVTLPGKNIDMHGVGFNNAIYLCCRKKIYKAVFEMADGITISPIRDLLTGENVDWTICSRVRYRKRYVYRLSEDPGANEILVDVPDEEMKDMEVAAIHSLACRRRQV
;
A
#
# COMPACT_ATOMS: atom_id res chain seq x y z
N ARG A 1 23.08 6.12 -17.25
CA ARG A 1 23.40 7.13 -16.22
C ARG A 1 22.09 7.45 -15.52
N GLY A 2 21.98 7.18 -14.21
CA GLY A 2 20.82 7.60 -13.42
C GLY A 2 21.02 9.06 -13.03
N ASN A 3 20.00 9.90 -13.24
CA ASN A 3 19.97 11.23 -12.65
C ASN A 3 19.36 11.08 -11.27
N GLU A 4 20.07 11.54 -10.25
CA GLU A 4 19.53 11.64 -8.90
C GLU A 4 18.63 12.87 -8.84
N ILE A 5 17.41 12.69 -8.31
CA ILE A 5 16.41 13.74 -8.18
C ILE A 5 16.00 13.79 -6.71
N ASP A 6 16.37 14.87 -6.04
CA ASP A 6 16.04 15.10 -4.65
C ASP A 6 14.65 15.71 -4.50
N VAL A 7 13.86 15.18 -3.57
CA VAL A 7 12.52 15.69 -3.26
C VAL A 7 12.33 15.74 -1.76
N THR A 8 11.81 16.86 -1.28
CA THR A 8 11.46 17.00 0.12
C THR A 8 10.06 16.46 0.37
N LEU A 9 9.94 15.42 1.20
CA LEU A 9 8.66 14.91 1.67
C LEU A 9 8.03 15.86 2.71
N PRO A 10 6.69 15.94 2.79
CA PRO A 10 5.98 16.90 3.66
C PRO A 10 6.02 16.57 5.18
N GLY A 11 7.04 15.85 5.68
CA GLY A 11 7.10 15.46 7.09
C GLY A 11 8.46 14.97 7.58
N LYS A 12 8.69 15.03 8.90
CA LYS A 12 9.97 14.64 9.55
C LYS A 12 10.07 13.15 9.97
N ASN A 13 9.02 12.36 9.80
CA ASN A 13 9.00 10.92 10.10
C ASN A 13 8.41 10.19 8.89
N ILE A 14 9.23 9.39 8.20
CA ILE A 14 8.86 8.73 6.95
C ILE A 14 9.01 7.23 7.15
N ASP A 15 7.90 6.50 7.10
CA ASP A 15 7.91 5.05 6.98
C ASP A 15 7.80 4.74 5.48
N MET A 16 8.95 4.59 4.82
CA MET A 16 8.99 4.34 3.39
C MET A 16 8.63 2.88 3.10
N HIS A 17 7.48 2.69 2.48
CA HIS A 17 7.07 1.41 1.91
C HIS A 17 6.90 1.57 0.40
N GLY A 18 8.01 1.67 -0.33
CA GLY A 18 7.99 1.98 -1.76
C GLY A 18 7.93 0.75 -2.66
N VAL A 19 6.95 0.69 -3.58
CA VAL A 19 7.05 -0.07 -4.85
C VAL A 19 6.53 0.82 -5.98
N GLY A 20 7.20 0.75 -7.12
CA GLY A 20 6.75 1.33 -8.38
C GLY A 20 5.58 0.52 -8.97
N PHE A 21 4.38 1.09 -9.00
CA PHE A 21 3.24 0.53 -9.74
C PHE A 21 2.66 1.62 -10.66
N ASN A 22 2.48 1.31 -11.94
CA ASN A 22 2.06 2.27 -12.97
C ASN A 22 2.89 3.57 -12.97
N ASN A 23 4.23 3.44 -12.94
CA ASN A 23 5.19 4.56 -12.92
C ASN A 23 5.01 5.55 -11.74
N ALA A 24 4.48 5.08 -10.62
CA ALA A 24 4.33 5.86 -9.41
C ALA A 24 4.85 5.10 -8.19
N ILE A 25 5.43 5.83 -7.23
CA ILE A 25 5.81 5.33 -5.91
C ILE A 25 4.71 5.71 -4.93
N TYR A 26 4.29 4.75 -4.12
CA TYR A 26 3.32 4.97 -3.04
C TYR A 26 4.03 4.93 -1.71
N LEU A 27 3.66 5.82 -0.79
CA LEU A 27 4.35 5.96 0.50
C LEU A 27 3.39 6.37 1.61
N CYS A 28 3.68 5.94 2.84
CA CYS A 28 2.93 6.30 4.03
C CYS A 28 3.76 7.28 4.88
N CYS A 29 3.18 8.42 5.24
CA CYS A 29 3.82 9.37 6.15
C CYS A 29 2.76 9.97 7.08
N ARG A 30 2.98 9.89 8.40
CA ARG A 30 2.06 10.45 9.43
C ARG A 30 0.60 10.05 9.22
N LYS A 31 0.33 8.77 8.94
CA LYS A 31 -1.02 8.24 8.67
C LYS A 31 -1.69 8.84 7.43
N LYS A 32 -0.90 9.32 6.46
CA LYS A 32 -1.37 9.73 5.13
C LYS A 32 -0.65 8.92 4.08
N ILE A 33 -1.39 8.51 3.06
CA ILE A 33 -0.86 7.82 1.89
C ILE A 33 -0.64 8.85 0.78
N TYR A 34 0.53 8.83 0.17
CA TYR A 34 0.92 9.72 -0.90
C TYR A 34 1.31 8.92 -2.14
N LYS A 35 1.12 9.57 -3.30
CA LYS A 35 1.60 9.13 -4.61
C LYS A 35 2.71 10.07 -5.04
N ALA A 36 3.86 9.52 -5.38
CA ALA A 36 4.93 10.23 -6.05
C ALA A 36 4.97 9.78 -7.52
N VAL A 37 4.88 10.73 -8.45
CA VAL A 37 4.93 10.50 -9.90
C VAL A 37 6.08 11.31 -10.47
N PHE A 38 6.85 10.72 -11.39
CA PHE A 38 7.84 11.47 -12.16
C PHE A 38 7.21 12.03 -13.43
N GLU A 39 7.26 13.35 -13.58
CA GLU A 39 6.81 14.10 -14.74
C GLU A 39 8.01 14.82 -15.36
N MET A 40 8.19 14.72 -16.67
CA MET A 40 9.40 15.24 -17.34
C MET A 40 9.59 16.76 -17.17
N ALA A 41 8.50 17.51 -17.01
CA ALA A 41 8.53 18.96 -16.88
C ALA A 41 8.82 19.42 -15.44
N ASP A 42 8.24 18.73 -14.46
CA ASP A 42 8.16 19.21 -13.07
C ASP A 42 8.96 18.34 -12.07
N GLY A 43 9.65 17.31 -12.57
CA GLY A 43 10.40 16.38 -11.73
C GLY A 43 9.47 15.40 -11.02
N ILE A 44 9.69 15.16 -9.73
CA ILE A 44 8.84 14.25 -8.94
C ILE A 44 7.76 15.06 -8.21
N THR A 45 6.51 14.81 -8.56
CA THR A 45 5.34 15.41 -7.92
C THR A 45 4.79 14.45 -6.86
N ILE A 46 4.63 14.95 -5.63
CA ILE A 46 4.07 14.17 -4.50
C ILE A 46 2.69 14.72 -4.13
N SER A 47 1.67 13.88 -4.28
CA SER A 47 0.28 14.22 -3.99
C SER A 47 -0.31 13.31 -2.91
N PRO A 48 -1.07 13.83 -1.93
CA PRO A 48 -1.82 12.99 -0.99
C PRO A 48 -2.95 12.24 -1.73
N ILE A 49 -3.17 10.97 -1.38
CA ILE A 49 -4.24 10.13 -1.95
C ILE A 49 -5.38 9.98 -0.93
N ARG A 50 -5.04 9.59 0.30
CA ARG A 50 -5.99 9.32 1.38
C ARG A 50 -5.31 9.29 2.73
N ASP A 51 -6.10 9.32 3.79
CA ASP A 51 -5.63 9.00 5.13
C ASP A 51 -5.53 7.47 5.33
N LEU A 52 -4.67 7.06 6.25
CA LEU A 52 -4.58 5.70 6.76
C LEU A 52 -5.83 5.43 7.62
N LEU A 53 -6.55 4.37 7.31
CA LEU A 53 -7.80 4.03 7.97
C LEU A 53 -7.56 3.50 9.37
N THR A 54 -8.54 3.67 10.26
CA THR A 54 -8.46 3.12 11.61
C THR A 54 -8.35 1.59 11.57
N GLY A 55 -7.32 1.06 12.22
CA GLY A 55 -7.03 -0.38 12.26
C GLY A 55 -6.39 -0.93 10.99
N GLU A 56 -5.96 -0.05 10.07
CA GLU A 56 -5.16 -0.43 8.91
C GLU A 56 -3.69 -0.60 9.32
N ASN A 57 -3.10 -1.74 8.94
CA ASN A 57 -1.69 -2.03 9.07
C ASN A 57 -1.07 -2.03 7.68
N VAL A 58 0.03 -1.30 7.50
CA VAL A 58 0.79 -1.24 6.26
C VAL A 58 2.02 -2.13 6.42
N ASP A 59 2.07 -3.18 5.62
CA ASP A 59 3.22 -4.07 5.52
C ASP A 59 3.75 -4.01 4.08
N TRP A 60 4.86 -3.29 3.91
CA TRP A 60 5.34 -2.87 2.60
C TRP A 60 4.21 -2.24 1.79
N THR A 61 3.88 -2.81 0.63
CA THR A 61 2.91 -2.24 -0.30
C THR A 61 1.53 -2.83 -0.19
N ILE A 62 1.33 -3.70 0.80
CA ILE A 62 0.05 -4.29 1.10
C ILE A 62 -0.45 -3.71 2.41
N CYS A 63 -1.70 -3.30 2.37
CA CYS A 63 -2.46 -2.89 3.52
C CYS A 63 -3.30 -4.08 3.98
N SER A 64 -3.43 -4.24 5.28
CA SER A 64 -4.38 -5.15 5.88
C SER A 64 -5.27 -4.42 6.88
N ARG A 65 -6.53 -4.84 6.98
CA ARG A 65 -7.49 -4.24 7.91
C ARG A 65 -8.47 -5.28 8.41
N VAL A 66 -8.82 -5.23 9.69
CA VAL A 66 -9.87 -6.07 10.27
C VAL A 66 -11.17 -5.25 10.39
N ARG A 67 -12.24 -5.72 9.77
CA ARG A 67 -13.59 -5.13 9.84
C ARG A 67 -14.62 -6.23 10.05
N TYR A 68 -15.53 -6.06 11.01
CA TYR A 68 -16.54 -7.08 11.35
C TYR A 68 -15.95 -8.49 11.58
N ARG A 69 -14.81 -8.56 12.28
CA ARG A 69 -14.04 -9.81 12.53
C ARG A 69 -13.50 -10.52 11.28
N LYS A 70 -13.55 -9.86 10.12
CA LYS A 70 -12.97 -10.35 8.86
C LYS A 70 -11.74 -9.55 8.51
N ARG A 71 -10.69 -10.22 8.02
CA ARG A 71 -9.45 -9.59 7.56
C ARG A 71 -9.53 -9.33 6.07
N TYR A 72 -9.15 -8.13 5.67
CA TYR A 72 -9.10 -7.69 4.30
C TYR A 72 -7.69 -7.26 3.95
N VAL A 73 -7.26 -7.56 2.73
CA VAL A 73 -5.97 -7.12 2.18
C VAL A 73 -6.18 -6.41 0.84
N TYR A 74 -5.36 -5.40 0.58
CA TYR A 74 -5.38 -4.61 -0.66
C TYR A 74 -4.04 -3.91 -0.81
N ARG A 75 -3.76 -3.34 -1.98
CA ARG A 75 -2.52 -2.58 -2.18
C ARG A 75 -2.63 -1.17 -1.61
N LEU A 76 -1.49 -0.62 -1.22
CA LEU A 76 -1.38 0.77 -0.76
C LEU A 76 -1.87 1.77 -1.84
N SER A 77 -1.73 1.43 -3.11
CA SER A 77 -2.19 2.22 -4.26
C SER A 77 -3.67 2.12 -4.57
N GLU A 78 -4.38 1.20 -3.94
CA GLU A 78 -5.78 0.90 -4.27
C GLU A 78 -6.75 1.63 -3.33
N ASP A 79 -7.97 1.83 -3.83
CA ASP A 79 -9.11 2.21 -2.99
C ASP A 79 -9.55 0.97 -2.18
N PRO A 80 -9.45 1.01 -0.83
CA PRO A 80 -9.90 -0.09 0.02
C PRO A 80 -11.37 -0.45 -0.21
N GLY A 81 -12.23 0.53 -0.48
CA GLY A 81 -13.67 0.30 -0.64
C GLY A 81 -14.05 -0.49 -1.89
N ALA A 82 -13.19 -0.48 -2.91
CA ALA A 82 -13.44 -1.14 -4.19
C ALA A 82 -12.57 -2.39 -4.41
N ASN A 83 -11.36 -2.41 -3.87
CA ASN A 83 -10.35 -3.41 -4.21
C ASN A 83 -10.01 -4.37 -3.07
N GLU A 84 -10.57 -4.18 -1.88
CA GLU A 84 -10.31 -5.09 -0.76
C GLU A 84 -10.64 -6.54 -1.09
N ILE A 85 -9.73 -7.43 -0.69
CA ILE A 85 -9.87 -8.86 -0.84
C ILE A 85 -10.05 -9.45 0.54
N LEU A 86 -11.15 -10.17 0.74
CA LEU A 86 -11.39 -10.93 1.97
C LEU A 86 -10.35 -12.05 2.08
N VAL A 87 -9.66 -12.08 3.21
CA VAL A 87 -8.79 -13.19 3.60
C VAL A 87 -9.63 -14.16 4.41
N ASP A 88 -10.06 -15.23 3.76
CA ASP A 88 -10.81 -16.34 4.38
C ASP A 88 -9.86 -17.47 4.77
N VAL A 89 -8.87 -17.13 5.61
CA VAL A 89 -7.86 -18.04 6.13
C VAL A 89 -7.89 -17.92 7.67
N PRO A 90 -7.90 -19.03 8.42
CA PRO A 90 -7.87 -18.99 9.90
C PRO A 90 -6.66 -18.22 10.43
N ASP A 91 -6.82 -17.51 11.56
CA ASP A 91 -5.73 -16.75 12.19
C ASP A 91 -4.51 -17.61 12.54
N GLU A 92 -4.73 -18.90 12.83
CA GLU A 92 -3.68 -19.88 13.12
C GLU A 92 -2.77 -20.14 11.91
N GLU A 93 -3.36 -20.27 10.72
CA GLU A 93 -2.63 -20.45 9.46
C GLU A 93 -1.97 -19.13 8.99
N MET A 94 -2.50 -17.98 9.42
CA MET A 94 -1.94 -16.68 9.07
C MET A 94 -0.72 -16.26 9.90
N LYS A 95 -0.46 -16.88 11.07
CA LYS A 95 0.64 -16.46 11.95
C LYS A 95 2.02 -16.51 11.27
N ASP A 96 2.18 -17.42 10.32
CA ASP A 96 3.44 -17.66 9.62
C ASP A 96 3.44 -17.13 8.18
N MET A 97 2.38 -16.43 7.77
CA MET A 97 2.22 -15.93 6.40
C MET A 97 2.49 -14.43 6.31
N GLU A 98 3.42 -14.06 5.43
CA GLU A 98 3.61 -12.66 5.05
C GLU A 98 2.36 -12.11 4.35
N VAL A 99 1.99 -10.86 4.65
CA VAL A 99 0.77 -10.22 4.10
C VAL A 99 0.81 -10.17 2.57
N ALA A 100 2.01 -10.03 1.98
CA ALA A 100 2.23 -10.09 0.53
C ALA A 100 1.90 -11.47 -0.08
N ALA A 101 2.22 -12.55 0.63
CA ALA A 101 1.87 -13.91 0.21
C ALA A 101 0.34 -14.12 0.26
N ILE A 102 -0.31 -13.60 1.31
CA ILE A 102 -1.77 -13.64 1.47
C ILE A 102 -2.46 -12.91 0.31
N HIS A 103 -2.03 -11.69 -0.02
CA HIS A 103 -2.60 -10.93 -1.14
C HIS A 103 -2.44 -11.67 -2.48
N SER A 104 -1.25 -12.23 -2.75
CA SER A 104 -0.98 -12.96 -3.99
C SER A 104 -1.86 -14.21 -4.14
N LEU A 105 -2.07 -14.96 -3.05
CA LEU A 105 -2.98 -16.11 -3.05
C LEU A 105 -4.43 -15.69 -3.24
N ALA A 106 -4.86 -14.61 -2.59
CA ALA A 106 -6.22 -14.12 -2.68
C ALA A 106 -6.57 -13.61 -4.09
N CYS A 107 -5.62 -12.95 -4.78
CA CYS A 107 -5.78 -12.60 -6.20
C CYS A 107 -5.96 -13.83 -7.11
N ARG A 108 -5.20 -14.91 -6.89
CA ARG A 108 -5.30 -16.14 -7.72
C ARG A 108 -6.68 -16.79 -7.60
N ARG A 109 -7.25 -16.82 -6.39
CA ARG A 109 -8.58 -17.41 -6.15
C ARG A 109 -9.73 -16.63 -6.79
N ARG A 110 -9.53 -15.35 -7.13
CA ARG A 110 -10.54 -14.49 -7.78
C ARG A 110 -10.64 -14.69 -9.30
N GLN A 111 -9.68 -15.41 -9.91
CA GLN A 111 -9.60 -15.64 -11.36
C GLN A 111 -10.14 -17.00 -11.80
N VAL A 112 -10.70 -17.80 -10.88
CA VAL A 112 -11.28 -19.13 -11.12
C VAL A 112 -12.80 -19.06 -11.06
#